data_AF-A0A385TSM4-F1
#
_entry.id   AF-A0A385TSM4-F1
#
_cell.length_a   1.000
_cell.length_b   1.000
_cell.length_c   1.000
_cell.angle_alpha   90.00
_cell.angle_beta   90.00
_cell.angle_gamma   90.00
#
_symmetry.space_group_name_H-M   'P 1'
#
loop_
_entity.id
_entity.type
_entity.pdbx_description
1 polymer ?
#
loop_
_entity_poly.entity_id
_entity_poly.type
_entity_poly.pdbx_seq_one_letter_code
_entity_poly.pdbx_strand_id
1 'polypeptide(L)'
;MNNRRVLWGVILLVAAVLLTPGYFIARTYGLFQHEVVLTKYQLAVEVDGEQVDAWPLLAGFAATDKKGELRPLYYRLEGSDLNMLYQLAYGQFEVEASEDNPFLAGRVQYDHLEKDYSETRKEYVNAKEYRQDIIFYNDRKEPIFTYDPAAKADGDMVKEIITAGMTRSNGQGGSGVVEDKYLNVTRLFEEKLGISMRVQVDKERRLATIHMEQLK
;
A
#
# COMPACT_ATOMS: atom_id res chain seq x y z
N MET A 1 -36.30 -37.59 21.25
CA MET A 1 -36.02 -36.20 20.82
C MET A 1 -34.60 -35.71 21.16
N ASN A 2 -33.88 -36.33 22.12
CA ASN A 2 -32.52 -35.92 22.53
C ASN A 2 -31.40 -36.28 21.54
N ASN A 3 -31.42 -37.44 20.88
CA ASN A 3 -30.32 -37.87 20.00
C ASN A 3 -30.09 -36.95 18.79
N ARG A 4 -31.14 -36.32 18.25
CA ARG A 4 -31.00 -35.34 17.16
C ARG A 4 -30.27 -34.08 17.64
N ARG A 5 -30.56 -33.58 18.84
CA ARG A 5 -29.90 -32.40 19.41
C ARG A 5 -28.43 -32.67 19.73
N VAL A 6 -28.12 -33.87 20.25
CA VAL A 6 -26.74 -34.31 20.49
C VAL A 6 -25.97 -34.45 19.17
N LEU A 7 -26.56 -35.08 18.16
CA LEU A 7 -25.94 -35.21 16.83
C LEU A 7 -25.65 -33.85 16.20
N TRP A 8 -26.61 -32.91 16.25
CA TRP A 8 -26.40 -31.53 15.79
C TRP A 8 -25.30 -30.82 16.58
N GLY A 9 -25.24 -31.02 17.90
CA GLY A 9 -24.17 -30.49 18.73
C GLY A 9 -22.79 -31.00 18.32
N VAL A 10 -22.64 -32.30 18.04
CA VAL A 10 -21.38 -32.89 17.56
C VAL A 10 -21.01 -32.35 16.18
N ILE A 11 -21.98 -32.27 15.26
CA ILE A 11 -21.74 -31.72 13.91
C ILE A 11 -21.25 -30.27 14.00
N LEU A 12 -21.90 -29.43 14.81
CA LEU A 12 -21.49 -28.04 15.01
C LEU A 12 -20.09 -27.93 15.61
N LEU A 13 -19.74 -28.79 16.57
CA LEU A 13 -18.42 -28.80 17.18
C LEU A 13 -17.34 -29.23 16.18
N VAL A 14 -17.58 -30.29 15.41
CA VAL A 14 -16.65 -30.73 14.35
C VAL A 14 -16.50 -29.64 13.28
N ALA A 15 -17.59 -29.00 12.87
CA ALA A 15 -17.54 -27.88 11.93
C ALA A 15 -16.73 -26.70 12.50
N ALA A 16 -16.91 -26.33 13.77
CA ALA A 16 -16.16 -25.25 14.40
C ALA A 16 -14.64 -25.56 14.45
N VAL A 17 -14.27 -26.80 14.78
CA VAL A 17 -12.86 -27.23 14.83
C VAL A 17 -12.22 -27.23 13.43
N LEU A 18 -12.97 -27.58 12.38
CA LEU A 18 -12.45 -27.58 11.00
C LEU A 18 -12.41 -26.17 10.39
N LEU A 19 -13.40 -25.32 10.69
CA LEU A 19 -13.49 -23.97 10.14
C LEU A 19 -12.47 -23.02 10.78
N THR A 20 -12.08 -23.25 12.04
CA THR A 20 -11.12 -22.37 12.73
C THR A 20 -9.76 -22.31 12.01
N PRO A 21 -9.07 -23.43 11.70
CA PRO A 21 -7.86 -23.40 10.88
C PRO A 21 -8.09 -22.82 9.49
N GLY A 22 -9.21 -23.17 8.86
CA GLY A 22 -9.57 -22.66 7.54
C GLY A 22 -9.70 -21.13 7.52
N TYR A 23 -10.27 -20.54 8.57
CA TYR A 23 -10.37 -19.10 8.74
C TYR A 23 -8.99 -18.43 8.83
N PHE A 24 -8.08 -18.98 9.65
CA PHE A 24 -6.73 -18.42 9.78
C PHE A 24 -5.95 -18.51 8.46
N ILE A 25 -6.06 -19.62 7.72
CA ILE A 25 -5.45 -19.76 6.39
C ILE A 25 -6.08 -18.76 5.42
N ALA A 26 -7.41 -18.64 5.37
CA ALA A 26 -8.06 -17.66 4.51
C ALA A 26 -7.62 -16.22 4.84
N ARG A 27 -7.44 -15.90 6.12
CA ARG A 27 -6.90 -14.60 6.57
C ARG A 27 -5.46 -14.38 6.10
N THR A 28 -4.57 -15.36 6.17
CA THR A 28 -3.15 -15.18 5.76
C THR A 28 -3.00 -14.90 4.27
N TYR A 29 -3.93 -15.38 3.46
CA TYR A 29 -4.02 -15.05 2.03
C TYR A 29 -4.86 -13.80 1.74
N GLY A 30 -5.29 -13.08 2.78
CA GLY A 30 -6.10 -11.87 2.64
C GLY A 30 -7.42 -12.13 1.92
N LEU A 31 -8.01 -13.33 2.03
CA LEU A 31 -9.20 -13.70 1.25
C LEU A 31 -10.38 -12.76 1.51
N PHE A 32 -10.49 -12.28 2.76
CA PHE A 32 -11.56 -11.40 3.23
C PHE A 32 -11.27 -9.90 3.07
N GLN A 33 -10.04 -9.51 2.72
CA GLN A 33 -9.70 -8.10 2.52
C GLN A 33 -10.11 -7.65 1.11
N HIS A 34 -10.42 -6.36 0.91
CA HIS A 34 -10.81 -5.85 -0.40
C HIS A 34 -9.58 -5.57 -1.29
N GLU A 35 -8.44 -5.36 -0.66
CA GLU A 35 -7.19 -4.90 -1.21
C GLU A 35 -6.22 -6.05 -1.54
N VAL A 36 -5.20 -5.75 -2.34
CA VAL A 36 -4.11 -6.66 -2.66
C VAL A 36 -2.81 -5.87 -2.81
N VAL A 37 -1.76 -6.37 -2.15
CA VAL A 37 -0.40 -5.85 -2.34
C VAL A 37 0.16 -6.35 -3.66
N LEU A 38 0.84 -5.47 -4.40
CA LEU A 38 1.28 -5.69 -5.78
C LEU A 38 2.62 -6.43 -5.87
N THR A 39 2.95 -7.28 -4.89
CA THR A 39 4.24 -8.01 -4.80
C THR A 39 4.62 -8.86 -6.01
N LYS A 40 3.65 -9.21 -6.85
CA LYS A 40 3.84 -10.05 -8.05
C LYS A 40 3.93 -9.25 -9.35
N TYR A 41 3.89 -7.92 -9.28
CA TYR A 41 3.86 -7.03 -10.44
C TYR A 41 5.12 -6.18 -10.48
N GLN A 42 5.51 -5.75 -11.68
CA GLN A 42 6.39 -4.59 -11.85
C GLN A 42 5.53 -3.32 -11.73
N LEU A 43 6.07 -2.29 -11.09
CA LEU A 43 5.40 -0.99 -10.99
C LEU A 43 5.87 -0.10 -12.14
N ALA A 44 4.93 0.49 -12.86
CA ALA A 44 5.18 1.46 -13.92
C ALA A 44 4.34 2.71 -13.69
N VAL A 45 4.66 3.77 -14.40
CA VAL A 45 3.86 4.99 -14.50
C VAL A 45 3.59 5.30 -15.96
N GLU A 46 2.39 5.81 -16.26
CA GLU A 46 2.05 6.31 -17.59
C GLU A 46 2.55 7.76 -17.74
N VAL A 47 3.38 7.99 -18.75
CA VAL A 47 3.93 9.30 -19.13
C VAL A 47 3.75 9.46 -20.63
N ASP A 48 3.05 10.51 -21.05
CA ASP A 48 2.76 10.80 -22.47
C ASP A 48 2.18 9.62 -23.28
N GLY A 49 1.39 8.77 -22.61
CA GLY A 49 0.76 7.57 -23.20
C GLY A 49 1.66 6.34 -23.26
N GLU A 50 2.90 6.42 -22.77
CA GLU A 50 3.83 5.30 -22.68
C GLU A 50 3.99 4.83 -21.23
N GLN A 51 4.26 3.52 -21.05
CA GLN A 51 4.50 2.92 -19.75
C GLN A 51 5.99 2.90 -19.46
N VAL A 52 6.43 3.58 -18.40
CA VAL A 52 7.83 3.66 -18.00
C VAL A 52 8.03 3.05 -16.62
N ASP A 53 9.20 2.46 -16.38
CA ASP A 53 9.57 1.85 -15.11
C ASP A 53 9.61 2.89 -13.98
N ALA A 54 8.86 2.63 -12.90
CA ALA A 54 8.76 3.53 -11.75
C ALA A 54 9.83 3.26 -10.68
N TRP A 55 10.83 2.41 -10.97
CA TRP A 55 11.93 2.14 -10.05
C TRP A 55 12.59 3.44 -9.56
N PRO A 56 12.82 3.63 -8.25
CA PRO A 56 12.85 2.60 -7.20
C PRO A 56 11.57 2.47 -6.36
N LEU A 57 10.43 2.98 -6.81
CA LEU A 57 9.15 2.64 -6.18
C LEU A 57 8.90 1.14 -6.31
N LEU A 58 8.66 0.49 -5.16
CA LEU A 58 8.54 -0.96 -5.10
C LEU A 58 7.08 -1.37 -5.18
N ALA A 59 6.76 -2.26 -6.12
CA ALA A 59 5.44 -2.87 -6.20
C ALA A 59 5.06 -3.63 -4.92
N GLY A 60 6.03 -4.16 -4.18
CA GLY A 60 5.81 -4.77 -2.88
C GLY A 60 5.37 -3.81 -1.78
N PHE A 61 5.51 -2.49 -1.98
CA PHE A 61 5.00 -1.45 -1.08
C PHE A 61 3.74 -0.77 -1.63
N ALA A 62 3.35 -1.08 -2.87
CA ALA A 62 2.10 -0.63 -3.46
C ALA A 62 1.00 -1.66 -3.25
N ALA A 63 -0.22 -1.18 -3.01
CA ALA A 63 -1.42 -1.98 -2.93
C ALA A 63 -2.57 -1.28 -3.65
N THR A 64 -3.58 -2.04 -4.01
CA THR A 64 -4.77 -1.53 -4.70
C THR A 64 -5.97 -2.43 -4.42
N ASP A 65 -7.17 -2.02 -4.83
CA ASP A 65 -8.36 -2.84 -4.71
C ASP A 65 -8.27 -4.09 -5.62
N LYS A 66 -8.92 -5.19 -5.22
CA LYS A 66 -8.96 -6.42 -6.03
C LYS A 66 -9.80 -6.28 -7.30
N LYS A 67 -10.71 -5.32 -7.35
CA LYS A 67 -11.70 -5.11 -8.42
C LYS A 67 -11.67 -3.65 -8.90
N GLY A 68 -12.15 -3.44 -10.12
CA GLY A 68 -12.12 -2.15 -10.82
C GLY A 68 -11.13 -2.15 -11.99
N GLU A 69 -11.30 -1.22 -12.92
CA GLU A 69 -10.34 -1.01 -14.01
C GLU A 69 -9.23 -0.08 -13.54
N LEU A 70 -9.61 1.14 -13.13
CA LEU A 70 -8.73 2.16 -12.57
C LEU A 70 -8.99 2.25 -11.05
N ARG A 71 -8.03 1.82 -10.24
CA ARG A 71 -8.24 1.53 -8.82
C ARG A 71 -7.44 2.46 -7.92
N PRO A 72 -7.82 2.66 -6.66
CA PRO A 72 -7.01 3.44 -5.72
C PRO A 72 -5.59 2.87 -5.56
N LEU A 73 -4.60 3.74 -5.48
CA LEU A 73 -3.25 3.47 -5.06
C LEU A 73 -3.17 3.62 -3.54
N TYR A 74 -2.79 2.53 -2.89
CA TYR A 74 -2.32 2.54 -1.51
C TYR A 74 -0.81 2.35 -1.52
N TYR A 75 -0.08 3.07 -0.68
CA TYR A 75 1.37 2.89 -0.57
C TYR A 75 1.77 2.79 0.90
N ARG A 76 2.65 1.84 1.21
CA ARG A 76 3.05 1.54 2.59
C ARG A 76 3.58 2.81 3.25
N LEU A 77 3.30 3.01 4.54
CA LEU A 77 3.79 4.18 5.29
C LEU A 77 5.19 3.99 5.87
N GLU A 78 5.54 2.77 6.27
CA GLU A 78 6.82 2.46 6.90
C GLU A 78 7.83 1.86 5.90
N GLY A 79 9.08 2.33 5.97
CA GLY A 79 10.20 1.79 5.20
C GLY A 79 10.06 1.92 3.68
N SER A 80 9.19 2.80 3.23
CA SER A 80 8.90 3.14 1.83
C SER A 80 9.32 4.58 1.56
N ASP A 81 9.71 4.85 0.31
CA ASP A 81 9.96 6.21 -0.14
C ASP A 81 8.68 6.79 -0.76
N LEU A 82 7.85 7.42 0.08
CA LEU A 82 6.64 8.13 -0.38
C LEU A 82 7.00 9.41 -1.15
N ASN A 83 8.21 9.95 -0.97
CA ASN A 83 8.64 11.20 -1.59
C ASN A 83 8.60 11.10 -3.12
N MET A 84 8.98 9.95 -3.65
CA MET A 84 8.94 9.66 -5.08
C MET A 84 7.53 9.74 -5.68
N LEU A 85 6.47 9.39 -4.93
CA LEU A 85 5.09 9.57 -5.43
C LEU A 85 4.71 11.05 -5.56
N TYR A 86 5.20 11.90 -4.65
CA TYR A 86 5.02 13.34 -4.78
C TYR A 86 5.79 13.89 -5.98
N GLN A 87 7.01 13.42 -6.21
CA GLN A 87 7.79 13.82 -7.37
C GLN A 87 7.09 13.43 -8.69
N LEU A 88 6.54 12.20 -8.77
CA LEU A 88 5.70 11.81 -9.91
C LEU A 88 4.52 12.77 -10.09
N ALA A 89 3.76 13.01 -9.02
CA ALA A 89 2.56 13.85 -9.08
C ALA A 89 2.88 15.29 -9.51
N TYR A 90 4.02 15.84 -9.09
CA TYR A 90 4.44 17.20 -9.45
C TYR A 90 5.28 17.28 -10.75
N GLY A 91 5.46 16.16 -11.47
CA GLY A 91 6.28 16.15 -12.69
C GLY A 91 7.77 16.45 -12.44
N GLN A 92 8.28 16.10 -11.27
CA GLN A 92 9.67 16.30 -10.85
C GLN A 92 10.51 15.05 -11.17
N PHE A 93 10.56 14.73 -12.45
CA PHE A 93 11.30 13.58 -12.95
C PHE A 93 11.60 13.74 -14.45
N GLU A 94 12.56 12.98 -14.93
CA GLU A 94 12.85 12.78 -16.34
C GLU A 94 12.61 11.32 -16.73
N VAL A 95 12.38 11.05 -18.02
CA VAL A 95 12.31 9.68 -18.55
C VAL A 95 13.58 9.39 -19.32
N GLU A 96 14.32 8.38 -18.88
CA GLU A 96 15.49 7.87 -19.59
C GLU A 96 15.13 6.61 -20.37
N ALA A 97 15.68 6.48 -21.58
CA ALA A 97 15.59 5.24 -22.33
C ALA A 97 16.26 4.10 -21.55
N SER A 98 15.58 2.96 -21.48
CA SER A 98 16.09 1.76 -20.81
C SER A 98 15.71 0.55 -21.64
N GLU A 99 16.68 -0.35 -21.87
CA GLU A 99 16.45 -1.63 -22.54
C GLU A 99 16.28 -2.79 -21.54
N ASP A 100 16.25 -2.49 -20.23
CA ASP A 100 16.23 -3.51 -19.17
C ASP A 100 14.95 -4.37 -19.21
N ASN A 101 13.81 -3.75 -19.56
CA ASN A 101 12.52 -4.39 -19.62
C ASN A 101 11.84 -4.11 -20.97
N PRO A 102 11.67 -5.13 -21.86
CA PRO A 102 11.12 -4.92 -23.19
C PRO A 102 9.62 -4.55 -23.21
N PHE A 103 8.95 -4.56 -22.05
CA PHE A 103 7.55 -4.14 -21.90
C PHE A 103 7.41 -2.67 -21.49
N LEU A 104 8.50 -1.94 -21.26
CA LEU A 104 8.50 -0.57 -20.80
C LEU A 104 9.35 0.30 -21.74
N ALA A 105 8.91 1.54 -21.96
CA ALA A 105 9.56 2.47 -22.89
C ALA A 105 10.83 3.12 -22.32
N GLY A 106 11.04 3.01 -21.01
CA GLY A 106 12.14 3.64 -20.31
C GLY A 106 12.01 3.49 -18.81
N ARG A 107 12.74 4.32 -18.07
CA ARG A 107 12.70 4.41 -16.61
C ARG A 107 12.60 5.85 -16.15
N VAL A 108 11.84 6.07 -15.08
CA VAL A 108 11.77 7.35 -14.38
C VAL A 108 13.10 7.61 -13.67
N GLN A 109 13.67 8.79 -13.91
CA GLN A 109 14.69 9.38 -13.06
C GLN A 109 14.10 10.49 -12.22
N TYR A 110 14.05 10.22 -10.92
CA TYR A 110 13.53 11.13 -9.92
C TYR A 110 14.47 12.30 -9.70
N ASP A 111 13.91 13.52 -9.59
CA ASP A 111 14.71 14.68 -9.22
C ASP A 111 15.31 14.47 -7.83
N HIS A 112 16.64 14.48 -7.75
CA HIS A 112 17.36 14.47 -6.47
C HIS A 112 17.28 15.82 -5.72
N LEU A 113 16.42 16.73 -6.16
CA LEU A 113 16.22 18.01 -5.47
C LEU A 113 15.68 17.76 -4.06
N GLU A 114 16.21 18.51 -3.08
CA GLU A 114 15.97 18.44 -1.62
C GLU A 114 14.51 18.67 -1.16
N LYS A 115 13.52 18.45 -2.03
CA LYS A 115 12.11 18.59 -1.66
C LYS A 115 11.67 17.33 -0.94
N ASP A 116 11.87 17.33 0.37
CA ASP A 116 11.23 16.37 1.27
C ASP A 116 9.75 16.74 1.47
N TYR A 117 8.85 15.91 0.96
CA TYR A 117 7.40 16.04 1.12
C TYR A 117 6.88 15.42 2.41
N SER A 118 7.76 14.82 3.21
CA SER A 118 7.43 14.30 4.53
C SER A 118 8.54 14.55 5.53
N GLU A 119 8.17 14.82 6.78
CA GLU A 119 9.09 14.96 7.90
C GLU A 119 8.65 14.05 9.05
N THR A 120 9.60 13.35 9.66
CA THR A 120 9.36 12.61 10.89
C THR A 120 9.66 13.51 12.09
N ARG A 121 8.64 13.87 12.87
CA ARG A 121 8.79 14.64 14.10
C ARG A 121 8.78 13.73 15.31
N LYS A 122 9.78 13.87 16.19
CA LYS A 122 9.85 13.18 17.47
C LYS A 122 9.51 14.16 18.60
N GLU A 123 8.52 13.81 19.41
CA GLU A 123 8.14 14.55 20.61
C GLU A 123 8.42 13.69 21.84
N TYR A 124 9.44 14.07 22.63
CA TYR A 124 9.80 13.33 23.84
C TYR A 124 8.79 13.60 24.95
N VAL A 125 8.15 12.53 25.43
CA VAL A 125 7.29 12.57 26.62
C VAL A 125 8.17 12.59 27.89
N ASN A 126 9.31 11.90 27.85
CA ASN A 126 10.33 11.91 28.89
C ASN A 126 11.70 11.49 28.31
N ALA A 127 12.72 11.29 29.17
CA ALA A 127 14.08 10.96 28.76
C ALA A 127 14.25 9.61 28.04
N LYS A 128 13.22 8.76 28.00
CA LYS A 128 13.25 7.43 27.36
C LYS A 128 12.14 7.23 26.32
N GLU A 129 11.01 7.91 26.49
CA GLU A 129 9.82 7.71 25.67
C GLU A 129 9.57 8.93 24.80
N TYR A 130 9.27 8.68 23.54
CA TYR A 130 8.87 9.69 22.56
C TYR A 130 7.68 9.20 21.75
N ARG A 131 6.88 10.16 21.29
CA ARG A 131 5.92 9.97 20.20
C ARG A 131 6.58 10.36 18.90
N GLN A 132 6.20 9.70 17.82
CA GLN A 132 6.72 9.97 16.50
C GLN A 132 5.55 10.20 15.57
N ASP A 133 5.50 11.34 14.91
CA ASP A 133 4.52 11.64 13.88
C ASP A 133 5.22 11.81 12.53
N ILE A 134 4.55 11.46 11.44
CA ILE A 134 4.98 11.75 10.08
C ILE A 134 4.07 12.83 9.51
N ILE A 135 4.64 13.99 9.20
CA ILE A 135 3.90 15.12 8.62
C ILE A 135 4.19 15.16 7.13
N PHE A 136 3.13 15.15 6.32
CA PHE A 136 3.19 15.27 4.87
C PHE A 136 2.86 16.70 4.45
N TYR A 137 3.56 17.19 3.44
CA TYR A 137 3.47 18.57 2.96
C TYR A 137 3.13 18.64 1.47
N ASN A 138 2.57 19.76 1.03
CA ASN A 138 2.49 20.11 -0.40
C ASN A 138 3.80 20.77 -0.91
N ASP A 139 3.82 21.15 -2.18
CA ASP A 139 4.92 21.88 -2.83
C ASP A 139 5.23 23.26 -2.22
N ARG A 140 4.26 23.85 -1.50
CA ARG A 140 4.41 25.10 -0.74
C ARG A 140 4.87 24.90 0.71
N LYS A 141 5.18 23.65 1.11
CA LYS A 141 5.53 23.26 2.49
C LYS A 141 4.41 23.51 3.50
N GLU A 142 3.16 23.53 3.05
CA GLU A 142 1.99 23.54 3.94
C GLU A 142 1.65 22.10 4.32
N PRO A 143 1.39 21.80 5.62
CA PRO A 143 1.07 20.45 6.05
C PRO A 143 -0.32 20.04 5.52
N ILE A 144 -0.38 18.88 4.88
CA ILE A 144 -1.61 18.34 4.27
C ILE A 144 -2.17 17.12 5.00
N PHE A 145 -1.30 16.38 5.71
CA PHE A 145 -1.69 15.21 6.51
C PHE A 145 -0.64 14.92 7.59
N THR A 146 -1.09 14.49 8.76
CA THR A 146 -0.22 14.03 9.85
C THR A 146 -0.62 12.62 10.22
N TYR A 147 0.37 11.73 10.25
CA TYR A 147 0.21 10.32 10.58
C TYR A 147 0.88 10.00 11.91
N ASP A 148 0.09 9.43 12.82
CA ASP A 148 0.58 8.81 14.07
C ASP A 148 0.70 7.28 13.85
N PRO A 149 1.92 6.71 13.84
CA PRO A 149 2.15 5.27 13.73
C PRO A 149 1.51 4.44 14.86
N ALA A 150 1.28 5.02 16.04
CA ALA A 150 0.62 4.35 17.15
C ALA A 150 -0.92 4.36 17.03
N ALA A 151 -1.49 5.27 16.23
CA ALA A 151 -2.92 5.31 15.97
C ALA A 151 -3.39 4.11 15.15
N LYS A 152 -4.61 3.64 15.38
CA LYS A 152 -5.23 2.59 14.56
C LYS A 152 -5.51 3.15 13.15
N ALA A 153 -5.41 2.30 12.14
CA ALA A 153 -5.89 2.62 10.81
C ALA A 153 -7.38 3.02 10.85
N ASP A 154 -7.72 4.16 10.24
CA ASP A 154 -9.10 4.65 10.15
C ASP A 154 -9.91 3.93 9.06
N GLY A 155 -9.25 3.12 8.23
CA GLY A 155 -9.83 2.38 7.11
C GLY A 155 -10.07 3.24 5.87
N ASP A 156 -9.77 4.53 5.96
CA ASP A 156 -10.08 5.53 4.95
C ASP A 156 -8.82 6.17 4.35
N MET A 157 -8.12 6.99 5.14
CA MET A 157 -6.84 7.58 4.78
C MET A 157 -5.70 6.61 5.04
N VAL A 158 -5.81 5.79 6.09
CA VAL A 158 -4.83 4.77 6.44
C VAL A 158 -5.53 3.41 6.53
N LYS A 159 -5.02 2.43 5.78
CA LYS A 159 -5.49 1.04 5.78
C LYS A 159 -4.44 0.08 6.30
N GLU A 160 -4.86 -0.90 7.08
CA GLU A 160 -4.05 -2.08 7.38
C GLU A 160 -4.30 -3.13 6.28
N ILE A 161 -3.24 -3.52 5.57
CA ILE A 161 -3.34 -4.42 4.42
C ILE A 161 -2.44 -5.63 4.64
N ILE A 162 -3.02 -6.82 4.51
CA ILE A 162 -2.32 -8.09 4.59
C ILE A 162 -1.58 -8.36 3.28
N THR A 163 -0.27 -8.57 3.39
CA THR A 163 0.51 -9.05 2.26
C THR A 163 0.36 -10.57 2.13
N ALA A 164 -0.49 -10.97 1.19
CA ALA A 164 -0.96 -12.35 1.05
C ALA A 164 0.20 -13.37 0.97
N GLY A 165 0.16 -14.37 1.85
CA GLY A 165 1.14 -15.46 1.90
C GLY A 165 2.49 -15.08 2.51
N MET A 166 2.65 -13.86 3.03
CA MET A 166 3.86 -13.45 3.75
C MET A 166 3.64 -13.51 5.26
N THR A 167 4.67 -13.98 5.97
CA THR A 167 4.74 -13.95 7.42
C THR A 167 6.04 -13.31 7.89
N ARG A 168 6.00 -12.59 9.02
CA ARG A 168 7.17 -11.92 9.64
C ARG A 168 7.39 -12.47 11.03
N SER A 169 8.65 -12.75 11.37
CA SER A 169 9.05 -13.16 12.72
C SER A 169 8.79 -12.01 13.69
N ASN A 170 8.21 -12.30 14.85
CA ASN A 170 7.93 -11.30 15.88
C ASN A 170 9.03 -11.22 16.96
N GLY A 171 10.25 -11.69 16.67
CA GLY A 171 11.41 -11.59 17.57
C GLY A 171 11.33 -12.45 18.84
N GLN A 172 10.17 -13.03 19.15
CA GLN A 172 9.89 -13.87 20.32
C GLN A 172 9.61 -15.33 19.95
N GLY A 173 10.10 -15.78 18.79
CA GLY A 173 9.98 -17.17 18.33
C GLY A 173 8.66 -17.53 17.64
N GLY A 174 7.80 -16.54 17.37
CA GLY A 174 6.57 -16.70 16.58
C GLY A 174 6.68 -16.09 15.18
N SER A 175 5.75 -16.45 14.31
CA SER A 175 5.58 -15.85 12.99
C SER A 175 4.14 -15.37 12.85
N GLY A 176 3.95 -14.10 12.47
CA GLY A 176 2.64 -13.49 12.27
C GLY A 176 2.41 -13.15 10.81
N VAL A 177 1.15 -12.96 10.43
CA VAL A 177 0.78 -12.43 9.11
C VAL A 177 1.43 -11.06 8.93
N VAL A 178 1.96 -10.78 7.73
CA VAL A 178 2.44 -9.44 7.38
C VAL A 178 1.25 -8.55 7.11
N GLU A 179 0.92 -7.69 8.08
CA GLU A 179 -0.12 -6.69 8.02
C GLU A 179 0.55 -5.34 8.29
N ASP A 180 0.71 -4.53 7.24
CA ASP A 180 1.38 -3.24 7.31
C ASP A 180 0.35 -2.11 7.08
N LYS A 181 0.67 -0.89 7.53
CA LYS A 181 -0.17 0.29 7.30
C LYS A 181 0.19 0.97 5.98
N TYR A 182 -0.84 1.31 5.21
CA TYR A 182 -0.74 1.96 3.90
C TYR A 182 -1.53 3.26 3.90
N LEU A 183 -0.94 4.29 3.31
CA LEU A 183 -1.60 5.54 2.99
C LEU A 183 -2.47 5.36 1.75
N ASN A 184 -3.69 5.88 1.77
CA ASN A 184 -4.53 6.04 0.58
C ASN A 184 -4.03 7.24 -0.23
N VAL A 185 -3.02 6.99 -1.06
CA VAL A 185 -2.34 8.01 -1.88
C VAL A 185 -3.34 8.66 -2.82
N THR A 186 -4.20 7.88 -3.48
CA THR A 186 -5.26 8.44 -4.34
C THR A 186 -6.08 9.46 -3.59
N ARG A 187 -6.63 9.10 -2.43
CA ARG A 187 -7.50 10.00 -1.67
C ARG A 187 -6.75 11.25 -1.18
N LEU A 188 -5.55 11.08 -0.61
CA LEU A 188 -4.77 12.21 -0.13
C LEU A 188 -4.47 13.18 -1.28
N PHE A 189 -4.06 12.67 -2.43
CA PHE A 189 -3.62 13.49 -3.56
C PHE A 189 -4.81 14.16 -4.25
N GLU A 190 -5.95 13.46 -4.37
CA GLU A 190 -7.18 14.05 -4.91
C GLU A 190 -7.69 15.18 -4.00
N GLU A 191 -7.78 14.94 -2.69
CA GLU A 191 -8.34 15.92 -1.75
C GLU A 191 -7.41 17.10 -1.46
N LYS A 192 -6.09 16.88 -1.42
CA LYS A 192 -5.12 17.88 -0.94
C LYS A 192 -4.26 18.48 -2.04
N LEU A 193 -4.03 17.76 -3.13
CA LEU A 193 -3.16 18.19 -4.23
C LEU A 193 -3.92 18.43 -5.54
N GLY A 194 -5.18 18.00 -5.64
CA GLY A 194 -5.96 18.06 -6.88
C GLY A 194 -5.40 17.14 -7.96
N ILE A 195 -4.75 16.03 -7.59
CA ILE A 195 -4.13 15.09 -8.52
C ILE A 195 -4.70 13.70 -8.25
N SER A 196 -5.26 13.06 -9.26
CA SER A 196 -5.65 11.66 -9.18
C SER A 196 -4.46 10.78 -9.50
N MET A 197 -4.07 9.90 -8.57
CA MET A 197 -3.11 8.83 -8.82
C MET A 197 -3.82 7.50 -8.63
N ARG A 198 -4.03 6.75 -9.70
CA ARG A 198 -4.73 5.46 -9.67
C ARG A 198 -3.94 4.37 -10.37
N VAL A 199 -4.23 3.12 -10.07
CA VAL A 199 -3.52 1.94 -10.61
C VAL A 199 -4.42 1.15 -11.54
N GLN A 200 -3.91 0.83 -12.72
CA GLN A 200 -4.42 -0.23 -13.57
C GLN A 200 -3.52 -1.46 -13.44
N VAL A 201 -4.12 -2.65 -13.38
CA VAL A 201 -3.38 -3.90 -13.22
C VAL A 201 -3.55 -4.77 -14.46
N ASP A 202 -2.45 -5.00 -15.18
CA ASP A 202 -2.33 -5.99 -16.24
C ASP A 202 -1.81 -7.31 -15.65
N LYS A 203 -2.69 -8.30 -15.58
CA LYS A 203 -2.36 -9.63 -15.02
C LYS A 203 -1.51 -10.48 -15.95
N GLU A 204 -1.62 -10.28 -17.25
CA GLU A 204 -0.89 -11.08 -18.24
C GLU A 204 0.56 -10.64 -18.31
N ARG A 205 0.78 -9.32 -18.38
CA ARG A 205 2.13 -8.71 -18.39
C ARG A 205 2.74 -8.60 -17.00
N ARG A 206 1.97 -8.89 -15.94
CA ARG A 206 2.34 -8.67 -14.54
C ARG A 206 2.82 -7.23 -14.31
N LEU A 207 2.05 -6.28 -14.81
CA LEU A 207 2.33 -4.85 -14.68
C LEU A 207 1.25 -4.17 -13.86
N ALA A 208 1.66 -3.27 -12.97
CA ALA A 208 0.78 -2.33 -12.30
C ALA A 208 1.20 -0.93 -12.72
N THR A 209 0.33 -0.26 -13.47
CA THR A 209 0.62 1.06 -14.05
C THR A 209 -0.10 2.13 -13.24
N ILE A 210 0.66 3.11 -12.76
CA ILE A 210 0.15 4.31 -12.12
C ILE A 210 -0.26 5.30 -13.22
N HIS A 211 -1.52 5.71 -13.19
CA HIS A 211 -2.07 6.75 -14.04
C HIS A 211 -2.24 8.01 -13.20
N MET A 212 -1.84 9.15 -13.78
CA MET A 212 -1.89 10.44 -13.12
C MET A 212 -2.73 11.41 -13.94
N GLU A 213 -3.65 12.11 -13.28
CA GLU A 213 -4.50 13.11 -13.91
C GLU A 213 -4.68 14.32 -12.98
N GLN A 214 -4.48 15.54 -13.51
CA GLN A 214 -4.79 16.76 -12.78
C GLN A 214 -6.32 16.96 -12.74
N LEU A 215 -6.87 17.04 -11.54
CA LEU A 215 -8.28 17.36 -11.32
C LEU A 215 -8.45 18.88 -11.47
N LYS A 216 -9.35 19.30 -12.37
CA LYS A 216 -9.70 20.71 -12.62
C LYS A 216 -10.54 21.31 -11.51
#